data_AF-A0A0B0I956-F1
#
_entry.id   AF-A0A0B0I956-F1
#
_cell.length_a   1.000
_cell.length_b   1.000
_cell.length_c   1.000
_cell.angle_alpha   90.00
_cell.angle_beta   90.00
_cell.angle_gamma   90.00
#
_symmetry.space_group_name_H-M   'P 1'
#
loop_
_entity.id
_entity.type
_entity.pdbx_description
1 polymer ?
#
loop_
_entity_poly.entity_id
_entity_poly.type
_entity_poly.pdbx_seq_one_letter_code
_entity_poly.pdbx_strand_id
1 'polypeptide(L)' 'MLFRKKQKLRKQENAHLFKYLEGQKEKLDSEKQLIQRSIDPSDDVLNRAKVSEAVYSFLLREARNQKVSKNELR' A
#
# COMPACT_ATOMS: atom_id res chain seq x y z
N MET A 1 11.61 0.58 31.17
CA MET A 1 11.44 1.55 30.05
C MET A 1 11.73 0.99 28.64
N LEU A 2 11.74 -0.34 28.42
CA LEU A 2 11.89 -0.94 27.08
C LEU A 2 10.54 -1.15 26.36
N PHE A 3 9.49 -1.53 27.08
CA PHE A 3 8.17 -1.82 26.50
C PHE A 3 7.49 -0.58 25.90
N ARG A 4 7.67 0.60 26.51
CA ARG A 4 7.20 1.89 25.96
C ARG A 4 7.93 2.25 24.66
N LYS A 5 9.24 2.02 24.56
CA LYS A 5 10.01 2.19 23.31
C LYS A 5 9.52 1.22 22.23
N LYS A 6 9.28 -0.05 22.57
CA LYS A 6 8.75 -1.06 21.65
C LYS A 6 7.36 -0.70 21.11
N GLN A 7 6.47 -0.18 21.96
CA GLN A 7 5.15 0.31 21.51
C GLN A 7 5.27 1.54 20.60
N LYS A 8 6.15 2.49 20.92
CA LYS A 8 6.40 3.66 20.06
C LYS A 8 6.93 3.24 18.69
N LEU A 9 7.88 2.31 18.65
CA LEU A 9 8.43 1.79 17.39
C LEU A 9 7.37 1.10 16.54
N ARG A 10 6.52 0.25 17.15
CA ARG A 10 5.39 -0.37 16.45
C ARG A 10 4.44 0.67 15.85
N LYS A 11 4.11 1.74 16.59
CA LYS A 11 3.27 2.82 16.05
C LYS A 11 3.90 3.54 14.87
N GLN A 12 5.21 3.78 14.91
CA GLN A 12 5.94 4.38 13.80
C GLN A 12 5.93 3.48 12.57
N GLU A 13 6.21 2.18 12.74
CA GLU A 13 6.19 1.21 11.64
C GLU A 13 4.80 1.08 11.02
N ASN A 14 3.76 1.06 11.86
CA ASN A 14 2.38 1.08 11.40
C ASN A 14 2.08 2.35 10.57
N ALA A 15 2.54 3.52 11.01
CA ALA A 15 2.36 4.76 10.25
C ALA A 15 3.10 4.71 8.91
N HIS A 16 4.31 4.14 8.87
CA HIS A 16 5.04 3.92 7.63
C HIS A 16 4.29 2.95 6.70
N LEU A 17 3.78 1.84 7.21
CA LEU A 17 2.99 0.87 6.44
C LEU A 17 1.79 1.55 5.77
N PHE A 18 1.06 2.39 6.51
CA PHE A 18 -0.07 3.14 5.95
C PHE A 18 0.35 4.14 4.87
N LYS A 19 1.47 4.86 5.09
CA LYS A 19 2.02 5.78 4.09
C LYS A 19 2.38 5.04 2.79
N TYR A 20 3.01 3.87 2.89
CA TYR A 20 3.31 3.04 1.72
C TYR A 20 2.06 2.51 1.04
N LEU A 21 1.05 2.11 1.82
CA LEU A 21 -0.21 1.61 1.30
C LEU A 21 -0.98 2.69 0.53
N GLU A 22 -1.05 3.91 1.06
CA GLU A 22 -1.68 5.06 0.38
C GLU A 22 -0.93 5.42 -0.91
N GLY A 23 0.40 5.54 -0.88
CA GLY A 23 1.18 5.83 -2.08
C GLY A 23 1.07 4.73 -3.16
N GLN A 24 1.04 3.46 -2.74
CA GLN A 24 0.88 2.33 -3.66
C GLN A 24 -0.53 2.30 -4.27
N LYS A 25 -1.55 2.68 -3.50
CA LYS A 25 -2.91 2.83 -4.00
C LYS A 25 -2.99 3.91 -5.07
N GLU A 26 -2.46 5.10 -4.81
CA GLU A 26 -2.45 6.21 -5.77
C GLU A 26 -1.74 5.84 -7.08
N LYS A 27 -0.62 5.12 -6.97
CA LYS A 27 0.11 4.59 -8.12
C LYS A 27 -0.74 3.62 -8.93
N LEU A 28 -1.37 2.65 -8.26
CA LEU A 28 -2.22 1.66 -8.93
C LEU A 28 -3.43 2.32 -9.60
N ASP A 29 -4.07 3.29 -8.94
CA ASP A 29 -5.21 4.01 -9.48
C ASP A 29 -4.79 4.82 -10.73
N SER A 30 -3.62 5.44 -10.71
CA SER A 30 -3.06 6.16 -11.86
C SER A 30 -2.76 5.22 -13.04
N GLU A 31 -2.17 4.06 -12.79
CA GLU A 31 -1.90 3.03 -13.81
C GLU A 31 -3.21 2.48 -14.41
N LYS A 32 -4.22 2.22 -13.57
CA LYS A 32 -5.56 1.79 -14.03
C LYS A 32 -6.25 2.84 -14.87
N GLN A 33 -6.16 4.12 -14.49
CA GLN A 33 -6.72 5.22 -15.27
C GLN A 33 -6.04 5.37 -16.64
N LEU A 34 -4.71 5.21 -16.70
CA LEU A 34 -3.96 5.27 -17.95
C LEU A 34 -4.38 4.13 -18.88
N ILE A 35 -4.51 2.91 -18.37
CA ILE A 35 -5.00 1.75 -19.14
C ILE A 35 -6.43 2.01 -19.66
N GLN A 36 -7.33 2.49 -18.81
CA GLN A 36 -8.73 2.76 -19.20
C GLN A 36 -8.86 3.82 -20.31
N ARG A 37 -7.95 4.79 -20.36
CA ARG A 37 -7.94 5.84 -21.40
C ARG A 37 -7.19 5.42 -22.66
N SER A 38 -6.50 4.29 -22.64
CA SER A 38 -5.70 3.81 -23.77
C SER A 38 -6.55 2.92 -24.67
N ILE A 39 -6.50 3.17 -25.97
CA ILE A 39 -7.18 2.33 -26.98
C ILE A 39 -6.43 1.01 -27.15
N ASP A 40 -5.10 1.04 -27.09
CA ASP A 40 -4.22 -0.13 -27.15
C ASP A 40 -3.06 0.03 -26.15
N PRO A 41 -3.24 -0.36 -24.87
CA PRO A 41 -2.18 -0.29 -23.87
C PRO A 41 -1.13 -1.38 -24.12
N SER A 42 0.15 -1.01 -24.08
CA SER A 42 1.24 -1.97 -24.26
C SER A 42 1.31 -2.99 -23.12
N ASP A 43 1.86 -4.17 -23.42
CA ASP A 43 2.05 -5.25 -22.45
C ASP A 43 2.84 -4.80 -21.22
N ASP A 44 3.84 -3.93 -21.40
CA ASP A 44 4.63 -3.38 -20.29
C ASP A 44 3.78 -2.59 -19.31
N VAL A 45 2.83 -1.80 -19.81
CA VAL A 45 1.90 -1.02 -18.98
C VAL A 45 0.97 -1.95 -18.22
N LEU A 46 0.44 -2.97 -18.88
CA LEU A 46 -0.42 -3.99 -18.27
C LEU A 46 0.32 -4.78 -17.18
N ASN A 47 1.55 -5.20 -17.46
CA ASN A 47 2.40 -5.93 -16.53
C ASN A 47 2.77 -5.09 -15.33
N ARG A 48 3.10 -3.80 -15.54
CA ARG A 48 3.38 -2.87 -14.45
C ARG A 48 2.18 -2.70 -13.52
N ALA A 49 0.97 -2.55 -14.08
CA ALA A 49 -0.25 -2.45 -13.28
C ALA A 49 -0.51 -3.72 -12.46
N LYS A 50 -0.31 -4.91 -13.04
CA LYS A 50 -0.42 -6.19 -12.32
C LYS A 50 0.57 -6.29 -11.16
N VAL A 51 1.83 -5.89 -11.38
CA VAL A 51 2.85 -5.88 -10.31
C VAL A 51 2.44 -4.89 -9.22
N SER A 52 2.00 -3.68 -9.58
CA SER A 52 1.54 -2.69 -8.61
C SER A 52 0.34 -3.19 -7.78
N GLU A 53 -0.58 -3.93 -8.40
CA GLU A 53 -1.73 -4.55 -7.73
C GLU A 53 -1.31 -5.66 -6.77
N ALA A 54 -0.35 -6.50 -7.16
CA ALA A 54 0.20 -7.53 -6.29
C ALA A 54 0.87 -6.93 -5.04
N VAL A 55 1.66 -5.87 -5.21
CA VAL A 55 2.29 -5.15 -4.10
C VAL A 55 1.25 -4.50 -3.19
N TYR A 56 0.22 -3.85 -3.76
CA TYR A 56 -0.86 -3.26 -2.97
C TYR A 56 -1.62 -4.32 -2.15
N SER A 57 -1.93 -5.46 -2.77
CA SER A 57 -2.62 -6.59 -2.12
C SER A 57 -1.77 -7.19 -1.00
N PHE A 58 -0.45 -7.29 -1.19
CA PHE A 58 0.48 -7.71 -0.16
C PHE A 58 0.48 -6.77 1.05
N LEU A 59 0.53 -5.45 0.83
CA LEU A 59 0.48 -4.45 1.90
C LEU A 59 -0.84 -4.49 2.68
N LEU A 60 -1.97 -4.72 1.99
CA LEU A 60 -3.27 -4.92 2.64
C LEU A 60 -3.29 -6.17 3.53
N ARG A 61 -2.67 -7.26 3.08
CA ARG A 61 -2.53 -8.50 3.86
C ARG A 61 -1.67 -8.25 5.10
N GLU A 62 -0.56 -7.54 4.97
CA GLU A 62 0.31 -7.17 6.09
C GLU A 62 -0.42 -6.28 7.11
N ALA A 63 -1.15 -5.27 6.65
CA ALA A 63 -1.95 -4.42 7.53
C ALA A 63 -3.00 -5.23 8.33
N ARG A 64 -3.62 -6.22 7.68
CA ARG A 64 -4.57 -7.14 8.32
C ARG A 64 -3.89 -8.04 9.36
N ASN A 65 -2.73 -8.62 9.03
CA ASN A 65 -1.95 -9.47 9.94
C ASN A 65 -1.53 -8.71 11.21
N GLN A 66 -1.14 -7.45 11.05
CA GLN A 66 -0.72 -6.57 12.13
C GLN A 66 -1.91 -6.00 12.94
N LYS A 67 -3.16 -6.32 12.56
CA LYS A 67 -4.43 -5.82 13.13
C LYS A 67 -4.48 -4.29 13.23
N VAL A 68 -3.78 -3.60 12.34
CA VAL A 68 -3.69 -2.15 12.41
C VAL A 68 -4.96 -1.56 11.82
N SER A 69 -5.70 -0.82 12.63
CA SER A 69 -6.87 -0.06 12.17
C SER A 69 -6.46 1.38 11.88
N LYS A 70 -7.04 1.97 10.83
CA LYS A 70 -6.84 3.39 10.50
C LYS A 70 -7.24 4.33 11.67
N ASN A 71 -8.09 3.85 12.58
CA ASN A 71 -8.45 4.57 13.80
C ASN A 71 -7.33 4.63 14.87
N GLU A 72 -6.35 3.72 14.85
CA GLU A 72 -5.27 3.69 15.85
C GLU A 72 -4.12 4.66 15.54
N LEU A 73 -4.15 5.28 14.36
CA LEU A 73 -3.16 6.25 13.88
C LEU A 73 -3.61 7.71 14.00
N ARG A 74 -4.83 7.96 14.53
CA ARG A 74 -5.37 9.30 14.79
C ARG A 74 -4.99 9.82 16.18
#